data_AF-A0A357AV95-F1
#
_entry.id   AF-A0A357AV95-F1
#
_cell.length_a   1.000
_cell.length_b   1.000
_cell.length_c   1.000
_cell.angle_alpha   90.00
_cell.angle_beta   90.00
_cell.angle_gamma   90.00
#
_symmetry.space_group_name_H-M   'P 1'
#
loop_
_entity.id
_entity.type
_entity.pdbx_description
1 polymer ?
#
loop_
_entity_poly.entity_id
_entity_poly.type
_entity_poly.pdbx_seq_one_letter_code
_entity_poly.pdbx_strand_id
1 'polypeptide(L)' 'MQETLADRLRLTGHFPGALGLLTELHARYYAEHWGFDLRFETQVGRELSEFMARFAEGRDG' A
#
# COMPACT_ATOMS: atom_id res chain seq x y z
N MET A 1 23.60 -24.26 -3.90
CA MET A 1 22.51 -23.52 -3.24
C MET A 1 21.50 -23.20 -4.33
N GLN A 2 20.33 -23.84 -4.31
CA GLN A 2 19.29 -23.64 -5.32
C GLN A 2 18.50 -22.37 -4.95
N GLU A 3 18.37 -21.44 -5.89
CA GLU A 3 17.58 -20.22 -5.76
C GLU A 3 16.09 -20.57 -5.63
N THR A 4 15.35 -19.96 -4.71
CA THR A 4 13.95 -20.27 -4.46
C THR A 4 13.01 -19.49 -5.38
N LEU A 5 11.76 -19.95 -5.54
CA LEU A 5 10.75 -19.24 -6.34
C LEU A 5 10.48 -17.82 -5.81
N ALA A 6 10.59 -17.61 -4.49
CA ALA A 6 10.44 -16.30 -3.86
C ALA A 6 11.57 -15.35 -4.26
N ASP A 7 12.79 -15.86 -4.43
CA ASP A 7 13.96 -15.06 -4.86
C ASP A 7 13.82 -14.55 -6.30
N ARG A 8 12.99 -15.20 -7.11
CA ARG A 8 12.74 -14.84 -8.52
C ARG A 8 11.46 -14.04 -8.75
N LEU A 9 10.61 -13.85 -7.72
CA LEU A 9 9.34 -13.17 -7.89
C LEU A 9 9.55 -11.64 -7.81
N ARG A 10 9.40 -10.98 -8.96
CA ARG A 10 9.28 -9.52 -9.02
C ARG A 10 7.81 -9.13 -9.11
N LEU A 11 7.28 -8.57 -8.03
CA LEU A 11 5.98 -7.89 -8.03
C LEU A 11 6.21 -6.45 -8.50
N THR A 12 5.65 -6.09 -9.65
CA THR A 12 5.84 -4.75 -10.25
C THR A 12 4.51 -4.19 -10.73
N GLY A 13 4.40 -2.87 -10.69
CA GLY A 13 3.26 -2.15 -11.26
C GLY A 13 2.02 -2.12 -10.36
N HIS A 14 1.11 -1.22 -10.71
CA HIS A 14 -0.18 -1.08 -10.08
C HIS A 14 -1.21 -2.02 -10.72
N PHE A 15 -2.13 -2.55 -9.92
CA PHE A 15 -3.33 -3.24 -10.42
C PHE A 15 -4.60 -2.57 -9.86
N PRO A 16 -5.71 -2.52 -10.63
CA PRO A 16 -6.95 -1.93 -10.15
C PRO A 16 -7.41 -2.53 -8.82
N GLY A 17 -7.72 -1.67 -7.85
CA GLY A 17 -8.13 -2.06 -6.50
C GLY A 17 -7.01 -2.15 -5.47
N ALA A 18 -5.73 -2.16 -5.88
CA ALA A 18 -4.60 -2.26 -4.95
C ALA A 18 -4.58 -1.16 -3.87
N LEU A 19 -4.92 0.08 -4.26
CA LEU A 19 -4.96 1.23 -3.36
C LEU A 19 -6.03 1.10 -2.27
N GLY A 20 -7.22 0.61 -2.65
CA GLY A 20 -8.30 0.35 -1.71
C GLY A 20 -7.91 -0.73 -0.70
N LEU A 21 -7.32 -1.83 -1.19
CA LEU A 21 -6.85 -2.91 -0.33
C LEU A 21 -5.78 -2.44 0.67
N LEU A 22 -4.79 -1.66 0.21
CA LEU A 22 -3.75 -1.10 1.08
C LEU A 22 -4.33 -0.19 2.16
N THR A 23 -5.27 0.68 1.77
CA THR A 23 -5.94 1.61 2.70
C THR A 23 -6.78 0.85 3.73
N GLU A 24 -7.55 -0.16 3.31
CA GLU A 24 -8.35 -1.00 4.18
C GLU A 24 -7.48 -1.73 5.21
N LEU A 25 -6.39 -2.37 4.77
CA LEU A 25 -5.46 -3.09 5.65
C LEU A 25 -4.89 -2.15 6.72
N HIS A 26 -4.47 -0.94 6.33
CA HIS A 26 -3.99 0.09 7.25
C HIS A 26 -5.08 0.52 8.24
N ALA A 27 -6.25 0.91 7.74
CA ALA A 27 -7.32 1.44 8.57
C ALA A 27 -7.79 0.40 9.60
N ARG A 28 -8.00 -0.85 9.18
CA ARG A 28 -8.41 -1.94 10.09
C ARG A 28 -7.39 -2.21 11.17
N TYR A 29 -6.11 -2.33 10.80
CA TYR A 29 -5.04 -2.60 11.75
C TYR A 29 -4.94 -1.49 12.81
N TYR A 30 -4.96 -0.23 12.38
CA TYR A 30 -4.83 0.89 13.29
C TYR A 30 -6.10 1.19 14.10
N ALA A 31 -7.27 0.92 13.54
CA ALA A 31 -8.51 0.95 14.31
C ALA A 31 -8.49 -0.09 15.44
N GLU A 32 -8.06 -1.32 15.16
CA GLU A 32 -8.02 -2.40 16.14
C GLU A 32 -7.01 -2.15 17.27
N HIS A 33 -5.81 -1.65 16.94
CA HIS A 33 -4.71 -1.58 17.89
C HIS A 33 -4.50 -0.19 18.53
N TRP A 34 -4.98 0.88 17.88
CA TRP A 34 -4.83 2.26 18.38
C TRP A 34 -6.14 3.06 18.42
N GLY A 35 -7.27 2.48 18.00
CA GLY A 35 -8.57 3.17 18.01
C GLY A 35 -8.68 4.31 17.01
N PHE A 36 -7.88 4.28 15.94
CA PHE A 36 -7.95 5.31 14.90
C PHE A 36 -9.28 5.26 14.15
N ASP A 37 -9.76 6.44 13.78
CA ASP A 37 -11.09 6.65 13.21
C ASP A 37 -11.04 7.04 11.73
N LEU A 38 -12.20 7.40 11.18
CA LEU A 38 -12.39 7.84 9.80
C LEU A 38 -11.40 8.93 9.36
N ARG A 39 -10.92 9.79 10.27
CA ARG A 39 -9.97 10.86 9.91
C ARG A 39 -8.63 10.29 9.49
N PHE A 40 -8.15 9.26 10.19
CA PHE A 40 -6.92 8.56 9.83
C PHE A 40 -7.08 7.85 8.48
N GLU A 41 -8.17 7.11 8.30
CA GLU A 41 -8.45 6.41 7.04
C GLU A 41 -8.54 7.40 5.86
N THR A 42 -9.24 8.52 6.04
CA THR A 42 -9.36 9.58 5.02
C THR A 42 -8.00 10.18 4.68
N GLN A 43 -7.18 10.46 5.69
CA GLN A 43 -5.85 11.02 5.48
C GLN A 43 -4.95 10.05 4.71
N VAL A 44 -4.85 8.80 5.18
CA VAL A 44 -4.03 7.76 4.55
C VAL A 44 -4.49 7.51 3.12
N GLY A 45 -5.80 7.36 2.89
CA GLY A 45 -6.35 7.14 1.54
C GLY A 45 -6.04 8.30 0.59
N ARG A 46 -6.17 9.56 1.04
CA ARG A 46 -5.83 10.74 0.26
C ARG A 46 -4.35 10.79 -0.09
N GLU A 47 -3.49 10.72 0.92
CA GLU A 47 -2.03 10.87 0.73
C GLU A 47 -1.44 9.72 -0.11
N LEU A 48 -1.91 8.49 0.11
CA LEU A 48 -1.50 7.35 -0.70
C LEU A 48 -1.96 7.49 -2.17
N SER A 49 -3.17 8.00 -2.40
CA SER A 49 -3.66 8.27 -3.75
C SER A 49 -2.86 9.37 -4.44
N GLU A 50 -2.55 10.46 -3.72
CA GLU A 50 -1.72 11.56 -4.22
C GLU A 50 -0.29 11.10 -4.55
N PHE A 51 0.29 10.24 -3.71
CA PHE A 51 1.60 9.63 -3.96
C PHE A 51 1.56 8.77 -5.23
N MET A 52 0.62 7.83 -5.32
CA MET A 52 0.53 6.92 -6.46
C MET A 52 0.25 7.63 -7.78
N ALA A 53 -0.49 8.75 -7.77
CA ALA A 53 -0.71 9.57 -8.95
C ALA A 53 0.59 10.22 -9.48
N ARG A 54 1.63 10.34 -8.66
CA ARG A 54 2.93 10.95 -8.99
C ARG A 54 4.09 9.97 -8.95
N PHE A 55 3.81 8.71 -8.66
CA PHE A 55 4.81 7.66 -8.50
C PHE A 55 5.62 7.48 -9.79
N ALA A 56 6.93 7.50 -9.65
CA ALA A 56 7.88 7.26 -10.72
C ALA A 56 8.72 6.03 -10.40
N GLU A 57 8.49 4.96 -11.18
CA GLU A 57 9.26 3.73 -11.07
C GLU A 57 10.77 3.99 -11.25
N GLY A 58 11.58 3.43 -10.35
CA GLY A 58 13.04 3.61 -10.35
C GLY A 58 13.53 4.91 -9.69
N ARG A 59 12.63 5.81 -9.27
CA ARG A 59 12.94 6.97 -8.41
C ARG A 59 12.33 6.82 -7.03
N ASP A 60 11.07 6.43 -6.97
CA ASP A 60 10.28 6.34 -5.75
C ASP A 60 10.26 4.87 -5.29
N GLY A 61 10.61 4.60 -4.03
CA GLY A 61 10.70 3.25 -3.45
C GLY A 61 11.47 3.19 -2.14
#